data_AF-A8FVH6-F1
#
_entry.id   AF-A8FVH6-F1
#
_cell.length_a   1.000
_cell.length_b   1.000
_cell.length_c   1.000
_cell.angle_alpha   90.00
_cell.angle_beta   90.00
_cell.angle_gamma   90.00
#
_symmetry.space_group_name_H-M   'P 1'
#
loop_
_entity.id
_entity.type
_entity.pdbx_description
1 polymer ?
#
loop_
_entity_poly.entity_id
_entity_poly.type
_entity_poly.pdbx_seq_one_letter_code
_entity_poly.pdbx_strand_id
1 'polypeptide(L)'
;MDFYKRSYNYLYLSFDIHFMTTSRALPQEKKLTVLSRIEPGCLGPDGVDHIESFCRFANQELKKVDSNFIKWLPLPRYDKSLPEMQYSVNSKQLSRDKAAKYLSHFNSELDEFEEHFHDKVSLLINEFLSKHKE
;
A
#
# COMPACT_ATOMS: atom_id res chain seq x y z
N MET A 1 26.56 -14.74 57.81
CA MET A 1 27.72 -15.25 57.03
C MET A 1 27.18 -16.29 56.09
N ASP A 2 27.09 -15.89 54.84
CA ASP A 2 26.09 -16.32 53.87
C ASP A 2 26.32 -17.68 53.22
N PHE A 3 25.18 -18.22 52.81
CA PHE A 3 24.92 -19.53 52.26
C PHE A 3 25.56 -19.81 50.89
N TYR A 4 25.74 -21.11 50.68
CA TYR A 4 26.29 -21.82 49.54
C TYR A 4 25.34 -21.83 48.32
N LYS A 5 25.91 -21.76 47.10
CA LYS A 5 25.42 -22.18 45.76
C LYS A 5 24.15 -21.55 45.14
N ARG A 6 24.31 -21.01 43.93
CA ARG A 6 23.31 -21.06 42.83
C ARG A 6 24.05 -20.98 41.49
N SER A 7 24.36 -22.10 40.84
CA SER A 7 23.51 -22.93 39.96
C SER A 7 23.30 -22.34 38.57
N TYR A 8 23.82 -23.09 37.60
CA TYR A 8 23.64 -23.05 36.16
C TYR A 8 22.23 -22.61 35.72
N ASN A 9 22.16 -21.70 34.75
CA ASN A 9 20.91 -21.34 34.10
C ASN A 9 20.76 -22.11 32.79
N TYR A 10 19.62 -22.78 32.67
CA TYR A 10 19.19 -23.66 31.59
C TYR A 10 18.75 -22.86 30.35
N LEU A 11 19.07 -23.45 29.19
CA LEU A 11 18.41 -23.47 27.89
C LEU A 11 17.25 -22.48 27.54
N TYR A 12 17.41 -21.90 26.33
CA TYR A 12 16.44 -21.75 25.22
C TYR A 12 14.97 -21.42 25.53
N LEU A 13 14.54 -20.23 25.12
CA LEU A 13 13.25 -19.88 24.48
C LEU A 13 13.28 -18.34 24.28
N SER A 14 12.96 -17.69 23.17
CA SER A 14 12.52 -18.09 21.84
C SER A 14 12.35 -16.79 21.04
N PHE A 15 12.73 -16.84 19.76
CA PHE A 15 12.20 -16.07 18.63
C PHE A 15 12.53 -14.57 18.50
N ASP A 16 13.43 -14.33 17.55
CA ASP A 16 13.43 -13.23 16.58
C ASP A 16 13.38 -11.81 17.14
N ILE A 17 14.58 -11.33 17.47
CA ILE A 17 14.97 -9.95 17.18
C ILE A 17 14.86 -9.76 15.66
N HIS A 18 13.63 -9.60 15.16
CA HIS A 18 13.40 -9.02 13.85
C HIS A 18 13.84 -7.57 13.98
N PHE A 19 15.12 -7.37 13.69
CA PHE A 19 15.78 -6.10 13.51
C PHE A 19 14.89 -5.26 12.58
N MET A 20 14.03 -4.42 13.17
CA MET A 20 13.27 -3.38 12.51
C MET A 20 14.28 -2.38 11.96
N THR A 21 14.90 -2.74 10.83
CA THR A 21 15.66 -1.80 10.02
C THR A 21 14.74 -0.62 9.76
N THR A 22 15.09 0.55 10.28
CA THR A 22 14.48 1.80 9.87
C THR A 22 14.83 1.99 8.39
N SER A 23 14.01 1.45 7.51
CA SER A 23 14.15 1.57 6.06
C SER A 23 14.06 3.06 5.70
N ARG A 24 15.19 3.65 5.29
CA ARG A 24 15.23 5.03 4.82
C ARG A 24 14.41 5.12 3.53
N ALA A 25 13.47 6.05 3.48
CA ALA A 25 12.66 6.28 2.29
C ALA A 25 13.54 6.35 1.03
N LEU A 26 13.13 5.64 -0.01
CA LEU A 26 13.82 5.64 -1.29
C LEU A 26 13.80 7.03 -1.94
N PRO A 27 14.84 7.37 -2.72
CA PRO A 27 14.76 8.47 -3.67
C PRO A 27 13.54 8.33 -4.58
N GLN A 28 12.97 9.46 -4.97
CA GLN A 28 11.68 9.53 -5.66
C GLN A 28 11.68 8.74 -6.97
N GLU A 29 12.76 8.77 -7.73
CA GLU A 29 12.96 8.03 -8.98
C GLU A 29 13.07 6.52 -8.79
N LYS A 30 13.36 6.05 -7.57
CA LYS A 30 13.48 4.62 -7.26
C LYS A 30 12.20 4.00 -6.72
N LYS A 31 11.22 4.81 -6.30
CA LYS A 31 9.93 4.31 -5.80
C LYS A 31 9.08 3.72 -6.92
N LEU A 32 8.36 2.65 -6.61
CA LEU A 32 7.33 2.10 -7.47
C LEU A 32 6.15 3.05 -7.52
N THR A 33 5.84 3.53 -8.71
CA THR A 33 4.63 4.29 -8.98
C THR A 33 3.55 3.33 -9.43
N VAL A 34 2.43 3.31 -8.72
CA VAL A 34 1.28 2.45 -9.00
C VAL A 34 0.14 3.35 -9.45
N LEU A 35 -0.18 3.29 -10.74
CA LEU A 35 -1.38 3.91 -11.28
C LEU A 35 -2.54 2.95 -11.06
N SER A 36 -3.47 3.36 -10.21
CA SER A 36 -4.61 2.55 -9.79
C SER A 36 -5.90 3.21 -10.27
N ARG A 37 -6.66 2.52 -11.12
CA ARG A 37 -7.89 3.03 -11.71
C ARG A 37 -9.11 2.54 -10.92
N ILE A 38 -9.95 3.47 -10.52
CA ILE A 38 -11.11 3.21 -9.65
C ILE A 38 -12.38 3.46 -10.46
N GLU A 39 -13.27 2.48 -10.50
CA GLU A 39 -14.53 2.61 -11.23
C GLU A 39 -15.48 3.56 -10.51
N PRO A 40 -16.21 4.43 -11.24
CA PRO A 40 -17.25 5.26 -10.64
C PRO A 40 -18.30 4.44 -9.88
N GLY A 41 -18.62 3.24 -10.39
CA GLY A 41 -19.59 2.34 -9.75
C GLY A 41 -19.21 1.91 -8.33
N CYS A 42 -17.94 2.00 -7.92
CA CYS A 42 -17.52 1.74 -6.55
C CYS A 42 -18.07 2.77 -5.54
N LEU A 43 -18.51 3.94 -6.02
CA LEU A 43 -19.10 5.00 -5.21
C LEU A 43 -20.63 4.97 -5.18
N GLY A 44 -21.26 4.00 -5.86
CA GLY A 44 -22.71 3.87 -5.96
C GLY A 44 -23.30 4.48 -7.24
N PRO A 45 -24.65 4.65 -7.30
CA PRO A 45 -25.36 5.07 -8.52
C PRO A 45 -24.90 6.41 -9.10
N ASP A 46 -24.65 7.40 -8.24
CA ASP A 46 -24.20 8.75 -8.62
C ASP A 46 -22.66 8.84 -8.68
N GLY A 47 -21.96 7.70 -8.66
CA GLY A 47 -20.51 7.66 -8.55
C GLY A 47 -19.78 8.36 -9.70
N VAL A 48 -20.41 8.51 -10.87
CA VAL A 48 -19.88 9.26 -12.01
C VAL A 48 -19.68 10.75 -11.70
N ASP A 49 -20.54 11.33 -10.86
CA ASP A 49 -20.45 12.74 -10.45
C ASP A 49 -19.39 12.95 -9.37
N HIS A 50 -19.01 11.88 -8.67
CA HIS A 50 -18.15 11.93 -7.49
C HIS A 50 -16.73 11.41 -7.70
N ILE A 51 -16.50 10.57 -8.72
CA ILE A 51 -15.23 9.85 -8.90
C ILE A 51 -14.02 10.79 -9.01
N GLU A 52 -14.16 11.93 -9.69
CA GLU A 52 -13.08 12.91 -9.84
C GLU A 52 -12.69 13.54 -8.49
N SER A 53 -13.69 13.96 -7.70
CA SER A 53 -13.47 14.49 -6.34
C SER A 53 -12.89 13.43 -5.41
N PHE A 54 -13.38 12.19 -5.53
CA PHE A 54 -12.88 11.08 -4.73
C PHE A 54 -11.42 10.77 -5.05
N CYS A 55 -11.01 10.67 -6.32
CA CYS A 55 -9.62 10.42 -6.66
C CYS A 55 -8.68 11.53 -6.17
N ARG A 56 -9.13 12.80 -6.17
CA ARG A 56 -8.36 13.91 -5.56
C ARG A 56 -8.19 13.74 -4.05
N PHE A 57 -9.28 13.41 -3.36
CA PHE A 57 -9.26 13.11 -1.92
C PHE A 57 -8.36 11.90 -1.60
N ALA A 58 -8.57 10.78 -2.29
CA ALA A 58 -7.80 9.56 -2.11
C ALA A 58 -6.31 9.76 -2.39
N ASN A 59 -5.95 10.58 -3.39
CA ASN A 59 -4.55 10.91 -3.66
C ASN A 59 -3.87 11.59 -2.46
N GLN A 60 -4.57 12.47 -1.74
CA GLN A 60 -4.03 13.14 -0.56
C GLN A 60 -3.76 12.16 0.59
N GLU A 61 -4.69 11.21 0.81
CA GLU A 61 -4.55 10.23 1.88
C GLU A 61 -3.53 9.13 1.56
N LEU A 62 -3.52 8.64 0.32
CA LEU A 62 -2.60 7.58 -0.12
C LEU A 62 -1.14 8.03 -0.19
N LYS A 63 -0.83 9.34 -0.24
CA LYS A 63 0.55 9.85 -0.16
C LYS A 63 1.31 9.40 1.08
N LYS A 64 0.59 9.06 2.16
CA LYS A 64 1.17 8.64 3.44
C LYS A 64 1.40 7.11 3.49
N VAL A 65 0.62 6.35 2.72
CA VAL A 65 0.61 4.88 2.69
C VAL A 65 1.82 4.36 1.93
N ASP A 66 2.62 3.49 2.57
CA ASP A 66 3.84 2.88 2.02
C ASP A 66 4.83 3.88 1.40
N SER A 67 4.78 5.12 1.89
CA SER A 67 5.45 6.28 1.28
C SER A 67 6.97 6.16 1.23
N ASN A 68 7.55 5.21 1.96
CA ASN A 68 8.97 4.87 1.91
C ASN A 68 9.39 4.31 0.54
N PHE A 69 8.52 3.56 -0.15
CA PHE A 69 8.88 2.85 -1.39
C PHE A 69 7.81 2.88 -2.49
N ILE A 70 6.61 3.39 -2.20
CA ILE A 70 5.49 3.47 -3.15
C ILE A 70 5.09 4.93 -3.43
N LYS A 71 4.54 5.15 -4.63
CA LYS A 71 3.72 6.31 -4.99
C LYS A 71 2.40 5.83 -5.57
N TRP A 72 1.34 6.01 -4.82
CA TRP A 72 -0.01 5.73 -5.28
C TRP A 72 -0.54 6.87 -6.16
N LEU A 73 -1.07 6.53 -7.33
CA LEU A 73 -1.71 7.44 -8.26
C LEU A 73 -3.12 6.93 -8.59
N PRO A 74 -4.12 7.20 -7.73
CA PRO A 74 -5.51 6.87 -8.03
C PRO A 74 -6.04 7.76 -9.17
N LEU A 75 -6.73 7.16 -10.15
CA LEU A 75 -7.45 7.85 -11.22
C LEU A 75 -8.83 7.22 -11.46
N PRO A 76 -9.78 7.95 -12.04
CA PRO A 76 -11.05 7.38 -12.51
C PRO A 76 -10.84 6.31 -13.60
N ARG A 77 -11.66 5.27 -13.59
CA ARG A 77 -11.76 4.24 -14.64
C ARG A 77 -13.08 4.36 -15.39
N TYR A 78 -13.11 5.15 -16.44
CA TYR A 78 -14.26 5.20 -17.36
C TYR A 78 -14.17 4.13 -18.46
N ASP A 79 -12.95 3.81 -18.89
CA ASP A 79 -12.67 2.77 -19.88
C ASP A 79 -12.23 1.47 -19.18
N LYS A 80 -13.12 0.47 -19.19
CA LYS A 80 -12.86 -0.85 -18.58
C LYS A 80 -11.88 -1.71 -19.37
N SER A 81 -11.53 -1.34 -20.60
CA SER A 81 -10.48 -2.02 -21.36
C SER A 81 -9.07 -1.76 -20.81
N LEU A 82 -8.90 -0.65 -20.06
CA LEU A 82 -7.66 -0.35 -19.39
C LEU A 82 -7.50 -1.20 -18.12
N PRO A 83 -6.28 -1.65 -17.80
CA PRO A 83 -6.00 -2.41 -16.58
C PRO A 83 -6.25 -1.56 -15.32
N GLU A 84 -6.69 -2.22 -14.25
CA GLU A 84 -6.91 -1.58 -12.95
C GLU A 84 -5.63 -1.04 -12.36
N MET A 85 -4.54 -1.81 -12.40
CA MET A 85 -3.24 -1.39 -11.91
C MET A 85 -2.18 -1.42 -13.00
N GLN A 86 -1.31 -0.40 -12.98
CA GLN A 86 -0.11 -0.31 -13.79
C GLN A 86 1.05 0.17 -12.95
N TYR A 87 2.23 -0.40 -13.19
CA TYR A 87 3.40 -0.10 -12.38
C TYR A 87 4.51 0.53 -13.20
N SER A 88 5.22 1.48 -12.61
CA SER A 88 6.39 2.08 -13.23
C SER A 88 7.43 2.49 -12.19
N VAL A 89 8.70 2.53 -12.60
CA VAL A 89 9.80 3.11 -11.82
C VAL A 89 10.49 4.11 -12.72
N ASN A 90 10.68 5.34 -12.24
CA ASN A 90 11.24 6.44 -13.03
C ASN A 90 10.58 6.59 -14.43
N SER A 91 9.24 6.56 -14.47
CA SER A 91 8.43 6.62 -15.70
C SER A 91 8.64 5.47 -16.70
N LYS A 92 9.39 4.42 -16.34
CA LYS A 92 9.51 3.21 -17.14
C LYS A 92 8.47 2.20 -16.69
N GLN A 93 7.59 1.81 -17.60
CA GLN A 93 6.56 0.81 -17.35
C GLN A 93 7.19 -0.54 -17.00
N LEU A 94 6.63 -1.20 -15.99
CA LEU A 94 6.99 -2.55 -15.58
C LEU A 94 5.88 -3.52 -15.99
N SER A 95 6.27 -4.75 -16.31
CA SER A 95 5.34 -5.88 -16.33
C SER A 95 4.97 -6.27 -14.90
N ARG A 96 3.89 -7.03 -14.75
CA ARG A 96 3.44 -7.59 -13.46
C ARG A 96 4.58 -8.35 -12.75
N ASP A 97 5.29 -9.23 -13.45
CA ASP A 97 6.43 -9.99 -12.89
C ASP A 97 7.58 -9.09 -12.39
N LYS A 98 7.84 -7.97 -13.06
CA LYS A 98 8.88 -7.01 -12.63
C LYS A 98 8.43 -6.22 -11.40
N ALA A 99 7.13 -5.91 -11.29
CA ALA A 99 6.56 -5.30 -10.11
C ALA A 99 6.59 -6.26 -8.91
N ALA A 100 6.23 -7.52 -9.10
CA ALA A 100 6.34 -8.56 -8.06
C ALA A 100 7.78 -8.70 -7.54
N LYS A 101 8.77 -8.77 -8.46
CA LYS A 101 10.19 -8.78 -8.07
C LYS A 101 10.59 -7.52 -7.29
N TYR A 102 10.12 -6.34 -7.71
CA TYR A 102 10.36 -5.10 -6.96
C TYR A 102 9.83 -5.21 -5.52
N LEU A 103 8.58 -5.66 -5.34
CA LEU A 103 7.92 -5.75 -4.04
C LEU A 103 8.53 -6.81 -3.12
N SER A 104 9.09 -7.89 -3.68
CA SER A 104 9.80 -8.90 -2.89
C SER A 104 10.99 -8.35 -2.09
N HIS A 105 11.61 -7.25 -2.53
CA HIS A 105 12.66 -6.57 -1.76
C HIS A 105 12.14 -5.92 -0.47
N PHE A 106 10.83 -5.75 -0.35
CA PHE A 106 10.12 -5.20 0.80
C PHE A 106 9.31 -6.27 1.53
N ASN A 107 9.55 -7.57 1.26
CA ASN A 107 8.80 -8.71 1.81
C ASN A 107 7.29 -8.62 1.54
N SER A 108 6.90 -8.11 0.38
CA SER A 108 5.51 -7.98 -0.04
C SER A 108 5.26 -8.82 -1.29
N GLU A 109 4.22 -9.65 -1.25
CA GLU A 109 3.68 -10.35 -2.42
C GLU A 109 2.78 -9.37 -3.22
N LEU A 110 2.70 -9.54 -4.54
CA LEU A 110 2.00 -8.59 -5.39
C LEU A 110 0.48 -8.63 -5.20
N ASP A 111 -0.13 -9.81 -5.10
CA ASP A 111 -1.58 -9.94 -4.94
C ASP A 111 -2.01 -9.39 -3.56
N GLU A 112 -1.26 -9.70 -2.50
CA GLU A 112 -1.46 -9.12 -1.16
C GLU A 112 -1.29 -7.59 -1.15
N PHE A 113 -0.32 -7.08 -1.92
CA PHE A 113 -0.09 -5.65 -2.07
C PHE A 113 -1.25 -4.93 -2.78
N GLU A 114 -1.83 -5.56 -3.80
CA GLU A 114 -3.01 -5.03 -4.49
C GLU A 114 -4.24 -5.06 -3.59
N GLU A 115 -4.44 -6.16 -2.85
CA GLU A 115 -5.51 -6.28 -1.86
C GLU A 115 -5.40 -5.19 -0.79
N HIS A 116 -4.19 -4.91 -0.28
CA HIS A 116 -3.94 -3.81 0.65
C HIS A 116 -4.45 -2.46 0.12
N PHE A 117 -4.22 -2.18 -1.17
CA PHE A 117 -4.75 -0.98 -1.82
C PHE A 117 -6.28 -1.01 -1.89
N HIS A 118 -6.88 -2.12 -2.30
CA HIS A 118 -8.35 -2.25 -2.42
C HIS A 118 -9.04 -2.07 -1.06
N ASP A 119 -8.50 -2.62 0.01
CA ASP A 119 -8.97 -2.40 1.38
C ASP A 119 -8.89 -0.93 1.76
N LYS A 120 -7.74 -0.29 1.48
CA LYS A 120 -7.55 1.12 1.80
C LYS A 120 -8.51 2.01 1.02
N VAL A 121 -8.72 1.74 -0.26
CA VAL A 121 -9.70 2.46 -1.10
C VAL A 121 -11.11 2.28 -0.56
N SER A 122 -11.50 1.08 -0.15
CA SER A 122 -12.82 0.81 0.42
C SER A 122 -13.09 1.66 1.67
N LEU A 123 -12.10 1.78 2.56
CA LEU A 123 -12.18 2.67 3.73
C LEU A 123 -12.31 4.14 3.32
N LEU A 124 -11.53 4.59 2.34
CA LEU A 124 -11.57 5.96 1.84
C LEU A 124 -12.89 6.30 1.15
N ILE A 125 -13.51 5.36 0.43
CA ILE A 125 -14.84 5.53 -0.18
C ILE A 125 -15.87 5.79 0.93
N ASN A 126 -15.87 4.96 1.98
CA ASN A 126 -16.79 5.14 3.10
C ASN A 126 -16.59 6.48 3.80
N GLU A 127 -15.35 6.90 4.03
CA GLU A 127 -15.03 8.20 4.61
C GLU A 127 -15.51 9.35 3.72
N PHE A 128 -15.22 9.28 2.42
CA PHE A 128 -15.61 10.29 1.43
C PHE A 128 -17.14 10.45 1.36
N LEU A 129 -17.87 9.34 1.22
CA LEU A 129 -19.33 9.35 1.14
C LEU A 129 -19.98 9.81 2.45
N SER A 130 -19.38 9.51 3.61
CA SER A 130 -19.89 9.98 4.91
C SER A 130 -19.95 11.51 5.02
N LYS A 131 -19.09 12.22 4.27
CA LYS A 131 -19.01 13.69 4.24
C LYS A 131 -19.86 14.33 3.14
N HIS A 132 -20.48 13.52 2.28
CA HIS A 132 -21.23 13.96 1.09
C HIS A 132 -22.65 13.39 1.02
N LYS A 133 -23.09 12.65 2.04
CA LYS A 133 -24.50 12.38 2.29
C LYS A 133 -25.13 13.64 2.89
N GLU A 134 -25.66 14.52 2.03
CA GLU A 134 -26.66 15.54 2.39
C GLU A 134 -28.06 15.03 2.04
#